data_AF-A0A4P9YJS0-F1
#
_entry.id   AF-A0A4P9YJS0-F1
#
_cell.length_a   1.000
_cell.length_b   1.000
_cell.length_c   1.000
_cell.angle_alpha   90.00
_cell.angle_beta   90.00
_cell.angle_gamma   90.00
#
_symmetry.space_group_name_H-M   'P 1'
#
loop_
_entity.id
_entity.type
_entity.pdbx_description
1 polymer ?
#
loop_
_entity_poly.entity_id
_entity_poly.type
_entity_poly.pdbx_seq_one_letter_code
_entity_poly.pdbx_strand_id
1 'polypeptide(L)'
;IFEELSASIFQGLFALTMFRNSVNSSDFNILLCGLFCWSCFHWIYQHRSDLIVQVPNLGVIYHVKMASATLLITFIDLSILLYCFEHLTEHGVDLHFYFLYNISILFVGFMFNLTKYVLNLLEMFKPNEWHDKSLYLFYAELVQDLLKVIVLCSYFYMVTISFGLPLYLIRDCIFSFASLIKKIKQLLNFHKTMRDLQNRYPDATPDELASGDRVCIICRENMDTAKRLSCGHLFHFNCLRRWIERHNVCPTCRQPL
;
A
#
# COMPACT_ATOMS: atom_id res chain seq x y z
N ILE A 1 14.04 -6.24 -8.26
CA ILE A 1 14.26 -6.58 -9.68
C ILE A 1 14.75 -8.02 -9.88
N PHE A 2 16.01 -8.42 -9.62
CA PHE A 2 16.47 -9.78 -9.99
C PHE A 2 15.71 -10.94 -9.32
N GLU A 3 15.37 -10.82 -8.04
CA GLU A 3 14.55 -11.83 -7.34
C GLU A 3 13.12 -11.90 -7.90
N GLU A 4 12.49 -10.73 -8.11
CA GLU A 4 11.16 -10.62 -8.74
C GLU A 4 11.17 -11.19 -10.17
N LEU A 5 12.27 -10.97 -10.90
CA LEU A 5 12.55 -11.51 -12.22
C LEU A 5 12.47 -13.04 -12.22
N SER A 6 13.22 -13.65 -11.31
CA SER A 6 13.30 -15.10 -11.23
C SER A 6 11.94 -15.69 -10.90
N ALA A 7 11.20 -15.08 -9.95
CA ALA A 7 9.88 -15.51 -9.56
C ALA A 7 8.87 -15.45 -10.72
N SER A 8 8.83 -14.33 -11.46
CA SER A 8 7.94 -14.17 -12.61
C SER A 8 8.26 -15.16 -13.73
N ILE A 9 9.54 -15.42 -14.01
CA ILE A 9 9.95 -16.42 -15.01
C ILE A 9 9.50 -17.83 -14.58
N PHE A 10 9.74 -18.21 -13.32
CA PHE A 10 9.31 -19.51 -12.82
C PHE A 10 7.78 -19.68 -12.91
N GLN A 11 7.01 -18.68 -12.50
CA GLN A 11 5.55 -18.70 -12.64
C GLN A 11 5.10 -18.83 -14.09
N GLY A 12 5.75 -18.13 -15.03
CA GLY A 12 5.47 -18.25 -16.46
C GLY A 12 5.76 -19.64 -17.01
N LEU A 13 6.85 -20.28 -16.57
CA LEU A 13 7.18 -21.66 -16.96
C LEU A 13 6.17 -22.67 -16.39
N PHE A 14 5.71 -22.50 -15.16
CA PHE A 14 4.64 -23.35 -14.62
C PHE A 14 3.31 -23.14 -15.36
N ALA A 15 2.96 -21.89 -15.66
CA ALA A 15 1.78 -21.58 -16.48
C ALA A 15 1.86 -22.25 -17.86
N LEU A 16 3.04 -22.23 -18.52
CA LEU A 16 3.25 -22.94 -19.78
C LEU A 16 2.92 -24.44 -19.68
N THR A 17 3.31 -25.10 -18.59
CA THR A 17 3.03 -26.53 -18.44
C THR A 17 1.52 -26.81 -18.31
N MET A 18 0.77 -25.90 -17.69
CA MET A 18 -0.69 -26.00 -17.59
C MET A 18 -1.41 -25.70 -18.91
N PHE A 19 -0.98 -24.66 -19.62
CA PHE A 19 -1.64 -24.18 -20.85
C PHE A 19 -1.04 -24.76 -22.13
N ARG A 20 -0.15 -25.76 -22.03
CA ARG A 20 0.62 -26.35 -23.12
C ARG A 20 -0.21 -26.77 -24.33
N ASN A 21 -1.44 -27.23 -24.12
CA ASN A 21 -2.30 -27.74 -25.18
C ASN A 21 -3.13 -26.65 -25.89
N SER A 22 -3.12 -25.42 -25.39
CA SER A 22 -4.00 -24.34 -25.85
C SER A 22 -3.33 -23.34 -26.81
N VAL A 23 -1.99 -23.31 -26.92
CA VAL A 23 -1.30 -22.23 -27.63
C VAL A 23 -0.09 -22.73 -28.43
N ASN A 24 0.13 -22.11 -29.60
CA ASN A 24 1.36 -22.24 -30.37
C ASN A 24 2.56 -21.67 -29.59
N SER A 25 3.70 -22.36 -29.61
CA SER A 25 4.90 -21.94 -28.85
C SER A 25 5.38 -20.52 -29.18
N SER A 26 5.11 -20.00 -30.39
CA SER A 26 5.46 -18.63 -30.79
C SER A 26 4.68 -17.56 -30.02
N ASP A 27 3.37 -17.74 -29.90
CA ASP A 27 2.46 -16.74 -29.36
C ASP A 27 2.66 -16.63 -27.85
N PHE A 28 2.90 -17.77 -27.20
CA PHE A 28 3.27 -17.83 -25.79
C PHE A 28 4.54 -17.00 -25.50
N ASN A 29 5.60 -17.18 -26.29
CA ASN A 29 6.86 -16.48 -26.07
C ASN A 29 6.71 -14.95 -26.24
N ILE A 30 5.97 -14.52 -27.26
CA ILE A 30 5.71 -13.09 -27.50
C ILE A 30 4.97 -12.47 -26.31
N LEU A 31 3.90 -13.13 -25.87
CA LEU A 31 3.12 -12.67 -24.72
C LEU A 31 4.01 -12.62 -23.48
N LEU A 32 4.77 -13.68 -23.16
CA LEU A 32 5.61 -13.73 -21.96
C LEU A 32 6.68 -12.62 -21.96
N CYS A 33 7.35 -12.40 -23.08
CA CYS A 33 8.28 -11.29 -23.25
C CYS A 33 7.59 -9.94 -23.07
N GLY A 34 6.38 -9.77 -23.60
CA GLY A 34 5.56 -8.57 -23.42
C GLY A 34 5.24 -8.28 -21.95
N LEU A 35 4.72 -9.27 -21.21
CA LEU A 35 4.42 -9.14 -19.78
C LEU A 35 5.68 -8.82 -18.97
N PHE A 36 6.79 -9.47 -19.29
CA PHE A 36 8.06 -9.21 -18.65
C PHE A 36 8.53 -7.76 -18.85
N CYS A 37 8.57 -7.29 -20.10
CA CYS A 37 8.95 -5.92 -20.43
C CYS A 37 8.04 -4.93 -19.70
N TRP A 38 6.74 -5.22 -19.66
CA TRP A 38 5.76 -4.39 -18.96
C TRP A 38 5.95 -4.36 -17.44
N SER A 39 6.29 -5.51 -16.85
CA SER A 39 6.62 -5.63 -15.43
C SER A 39 7.85 -4.79 -15.06
N CYS A 40 8.86 -4.74 -15.93
CA CYS A 40 10.02 -3.88 -15.72
C CYS A 40 9.66 -2.39 -15.66
N PHE A 41 8.77 -1.91 -16.53
CA PHE A 41 8.30 -0.51 -16.46
C PHE A 41 7.59 -0.21 -15.14
N HIS A 42 6.79 -1.15 -14.66
CA HIS A 42 6.12 -1.06 -13.36
C HIS A 42 7.11 -0.98 -12.19
N TRP A 43 8.11 -1.87 -12.14
CA TRP A 43 9.14 -1.84 -11.10
C TRP A 43 9.99 -0.57 -11.14
N ILE A 44 10.33 -0.09 -12.35
CA ILE A 44 11.03 1.20 -12.51
C ILE A 44 10.17 2.32 -11.95
N TYR A 45 8.88 2.37 -12.29
CA TYR A 45 7.96 3.39 -11.78
C TYR A 45 7.85 3.32 -10.25
N GLN A 46 7.73 2.12 -9.68
CA GLN A 46 7.70 1.91 -8.23
C GLN A 46 8.95 2.49 -7.56
N HIS A 47 10.15 2.12 -8.03
CA HIS A 47 11.40 2.65 -7.49
C HIS A 47 11.50 4.18 -7.59
N ARG A 48 11.00 4.76 -8.68
CA ARG A 48 10.94 6.23 -8.82
C ARG A 48 9.94 6.85 -7.86
N SER A 49 8.77 6.25 -7.66
CA SER A 49 7.76 6.72 -6.70
C SER A 49 8.27 6.69 -5.25
N ASP A 50 9.06 5.70 -4.89
CA ASP A 50 9.66 5.58 -3.55
C ASP A 50 10.75 6.63 -3.31
N LEU A 51 11.49 7.01 -4.36
CA LEU A 51 12.48 8.09 -4.28
C LEU A 51 11.85 9.44 -3.91
N ILE A 52 10.63 9.71 -4.38
CA ILE A 52 9.89 10.96 -4.09
C ILE A 52 9.60 11.09 -2.60
N VAL A 53 9.33 9.97 -1.92
CA VAL A 53 9.08 9.97 -0.47
C VAL A 53 10.36 10.31 0.30
N GLN A 54 11.52 9.95 -0.22
CA GLN A 54 12.81 10.06 0.47
C GLN A 54 13.50 11.40 0.22
N VAL A 55 13.32 12.00 -0.96
CA VAL A 55 14.05 13.20 -1.38
C VAL A 55 13.13 14.43 -1.29
N PRO A 56 13.36 15.36 -0.35
CA PRO A 56 12.60 16.60 -0.30
C PRO A 56 12.97 17.51 -1.48
N ASN A 57 11.96 18.14 -2.10
CA ASN A 57 12.09 19.13 -3.18
C ASN A 57 12.70 18.62 -4.50
N LEU A 58 11.87 17.91 -5.28
CA LEU A 58 12.20 17.56 -6.66
C LEU A 58 11.77 18.68 -7.61
N GLY A 59 12.55 18.91 -8.68
CA GLY A 59 12.25 19.95 -9.67
C GLY A 59 10.96 19.66 -10.46
N VAL A 60 10.30 20.71 -10.96
CA VAL A 60 9.02 20.62 -11.71
C VAL A 60 9.09 19.65 -12.89
N ILE A 61 10.22 19.62 -13.61
CA ILE A 61 10.45 18.70 -14.75
C ILE A 61 10.30 17.23 -14.32
N TYR A 62 10.74 16.90 -13.11
CA TYR A 62 10.60 15.55 -12.58
C TYR A 62 9.13 15.18 -12.36
N HIS A 63 8.33 16.09 -11.77
CA HIS A 63 6.89 15.88 -11.57
C HIS A 63 6.14 15.75 -12.90
N VAL A 64 6.46 16.57 -13.90
CA VAL A 64 5.87 16.46 -15.25
C VAL A 64 6.17 15.10 -15.87
N LYS A 65 7.42 14.63 -15.79
CA LYS A 65 7.82 13.31 -16.29
C LYS A 65 7.05 12.19 -15.57
N MET A 66 6.99 12.23 -14.24
CA MET A 66 6.25 11.23 -13.46
C MET A 66 4.76 11.22 -13.82
N ALA A 67 4.10 12.39 -13.87
CA ALA A 67 2.69 12.49 -14.24
C ALA A 67 2.41 11.98 -15.66
N SER A 68 3.28 12.29 -16.63
CA SER A 68 3.15 11.77 -17.99
C SER A 68 3.30 10.24 -18.05
N ALA A 69 4.25 9.68 -17.28
CA ALA A 69 4.42 8.23 -17.16
C ALA A 69 3.21 7.57 -16.49
N THR A 70 2.63 8.22 -15.47
CA THR A 70 1.41 7.72 -14.79
C THR A 70 0.25 7.56 -15.77
N LEU A 71 -0.02 8.60 -16.58
CA LEU A 71 -1.11 8.58 -17.56
C LEU A 71 -0.90 7.49 -18.62
N LEU A 72 0.33 7.37 -19.14
CA LEU A 72 0.68 6.36 -20.13
C LEU A 72 0.50 4.94 -19.58
N ILE A 73 1.03 4.66 -18.38
CA ILE A 73 0.93 3.33 -17.76
C ILE A 73 -0.54 2.97 -17.51
N THR A 74 -1.32 3.90 -16.96
CA THR A 74 -2.76 3.69 -16.70
C THR A 74 -3.51 3.35 -17.99
N PHE A 75 -3.24 4.09 -19.07
CA PHE A 75 -3.90 3.87 -20.36
C PHE A 75 -3.55 2.48 -20.94
N ILE A 76 -2.27 2.10 -20.90
CA ILE A 76 -1.83 0.79 -21.42
C ILE A 76 -2.39 -0.34 -20.56
N ASP A 77 -2.34 -0.24 -19.22
CA ASP A 77 -2.90 -1.26 -18.33
C ASP A 77 -4.38 -1.48 -18.56
N LEU A 78 -5.18 -0.40 -18.63
CA LEU A 78 -6.62 -0.51 -18.86
C LEU A 78 -6.91 -1.12 -20.24
N SER A 79 -6.14 -0.76 -21.27
CA SER A 79 -6.29 -1.34 -22.61
C SER A 79 -6.00 -2.84 -22.62
N ILE A 80 -4.92 -3.27 -21.96
CA ILE A 80 -4.56 -4.69 -21.86
C ILE A 80 -5.60 -5.47 -21.03
N LEU A 81 -6.04 -4.91 -19.90
CA LEU A 81 -7.06 -5.53 -19.05
C LEU A 81 -8.39 -5.73 -19.79
N LEU A 82 -8.84 -4.71 -20.53
CA LEU A 82 -10.06 -4.80 -21.33
C LEU A 82 -9.93 -5.84 -22.45
N TYR A 83 -8.81 -5.83 -23.18
CA TYR A 83 -8.52 -6.82 -24.22
C TYR A 83 -8.51 -8.25 -23.67
N CYS A 84 -7.80 -8.50 -22.56
CA CYS A 84 -7.74 -9.83 -21.95
C CYS A 84 -9.09 -10.27 -21.37
N PHE A 85 -9.90 -9.34 -20.87
CA PHE A 85 -11.24 -9.65 -20.37
C PHE A 85 -12.22 -10.01 -21.49
N GLU A 86 -12.20 -9.26 -22.59
CA GLU A 86 -12.98 -9.59 -23.80
C GLU A 86 -12.58 -10.96 -24.34
N HIS A 87 -11.29 -11.23 -24.45
CA HIS A 87 -10.78 -12.54 -24.88
C HIS A 87 -11.23 -13.69 -23.97
N LEU A 88 -11.21 -13.49 -22.64
CA LEU A 88 -11.69 -14.46 -21.65
C LEU A 88 -13.19 -14.78 -21.85
N THR A 89 -14.01 -13.78 -22.18
CA THR A 89 -15.44 -14.00 -22.41
C THR A 89 -15.74 -14.76 -23.70
N GLU A 90 -14.90 -14.60 -24.72
CA GLU A 90 -15.08 -15.25 -26.02
C GLU A 90 -14.48 -16.66 -26.08
N HIS A 91 -13.27 -16.86 -25.54
CA HIS A 91 -12.48 -18.08 -25.70
C HIS A 91 -12.41 -18.92 -24.41
N GLY A 92 -12.89 -18.39 -23.29
CA GLY A 92 -12.83 -19.06 -21.99
C GLY A 92 -11.45 -18.99 -21.34
N VAL A 93 -11.18 -19.93 -20.42
CA VAL A 93 -9.94 -19.92 -19.62
C VAL A 93 -8.77 -20.49 -20.42
N ASP A 94 -7.88 -19.61 -20.86
CA ASP A 94 -6.71 -19.93 -21.66
C ASP A 94 -5.44 -19.22 -21.14
N LEU A 95 -4.39 -19.13 -21.96
CA LEU A 95 -3.18 -18.39 -21.60
C LEU A 95 -3.46 -16.90 -21.32
N HIS A 96 -4.36 -16.24 -22.03
CA HIS A 96 -4.70 -14.84 -21.78
C HIS A 96 -5.28 -14.63 -20.38
N PHE A 97 -5.87 -15.66 -19.77
CA PHE A 97 -6.29 -15.62 -18.37
C PHE A 97 -5.10 -15.49 -17.39
N TYR A 98 -3.98 -16.18 -17.64
CA TYR A 98 -2.74 -15.98 -16.88
C TYR A 98 -2.22 -14.54 -17.04
N PHE A 99 -2.31 -13.98 -18.25
CA PHE A 99 -1.95 -12.58 -18.50
C PHE A 99 -2.84 -11.61 -17.73
N LEU A 100 -4.16 -11.82 -17.79
CA LEU A 100 -5.15 -11.01 -17.08
C LEU A 100 -4.84 -10.96 -15.57
N TYR A 101 -4.52 -12.11 -14.97
CA TYR A 101 -4.12 -12.20 -13.57
C TYR A 101 -2.86 -11.38 -13.25
N ASN A 102 -1.79 -11.55 -14.02
CA ASN A 102 -0.53 -10.84 -13.76
C ASN A 102 -0.67 -9.32 -13.95
N ILE A 103 -1.34 -8.89 -15.02
CA ILE A 103 -1.60 -7.46 -15.28
C ILE A 103 -2.50 -6.87 -14.19
N SER A 104 -3.51 -7.61 -13.71
CA SER A 104 -4.37 -7.16 -12.60
C SER A 104 -3.57 -6.91 -11.32
N ILE A 105 -2.61 -7.78 -10.98
CA ILE A 105 -1.73 -7.57 -9.81
C ILE A 105 -0.83 -6.35 -10.01
N LEU A 106 -0.24 -6.20 -11.20
CA LEU A 106 0.61 -5.05 -11.53
C LEU A 106 -0.18 -3.74 -11.41
N PHE A 107 -1.40 -3.71 -11.97
CA PHE A 107 -2.28 -2.55 -11.92
C PHE A 107 -2.67 -2.17 -10.48
N VAL A 108 -3.04 -3.13 -9.63
CA VAL A 108 -3.31 -2.87 -8.20
C VAL A 108 -2.07 -2.30 -7.49
N GLY A 109 -0.88 -2.82 -7.82
CA GLY A 109 0.39 -2.27 -7.33
C GLY A 109 0.65 -0.83 -7.80
N PHE A 110 0.39 -0.56 -9.07
CA PHE A 110 0.52 0.75 -9.67
C PHE A 110 -0.42 1.78 -9.03
N MET A 111 -1.69 1.41 -8.78
CA MET A 111 -2.68 2.28 -8.11
C MET A 111 -2.24 2.69 -6.70
N PHE A 112 -1.58 1.81 -5.95
CA PHE A 112 -0.97 2.17 -4.67
C PHE A 112 0.19 3.16 -4.84
N ASN A 113 1.07 2.94 -5.82
CA ASN A 113 2.17 3.86 -6.11
C ASN A 113 1.66 5.25 -6.57
N LEU A 114 0.55 5.28 -7.33
CA LEU A 114 -0.15 6.51 -7.69
C LEU A 114 -0.69 7.22 -6.44
N THR A 115 -1.33 6.48 -5.52
CA THR A 115 -1.81 7.05 -4.26
C THR A 115 -0.66 7.67 -3.46
N LYS A 116 0.47 6.96 -3.32
CA LYS A 116 1.68 7.51 -2.68
C LYS A 116 2.15 8.82 -3.35
N TYR A 117 2.18 8.84 -4.68
CA TYR A 117 2.59 10.02 -5.44
C TYR A 117 1.65 11.22 -5.21
N VAL A 118 0.33 11.00 -5.29
CA VAL A 118 -0.68 12.05 -5.06
C VAL A 118 -0.60 12.58 -3.62
N LEU A 119 -0.47 11.70 -2.63
CA LEU A 119 -0.32 12.12 -1.22
C LEU A 119 0.96 12.97 -1.03
N ASN A 120 2.08 12.61 -1.65
CA ASN A 120 3.29 13.43 -1.59
C ASN A 120 3.14 14.80 -2.28
N LEU A 121 2.44 14.86 -3.42
CA LEU A 121 2.15 16.13 -4.09
C LEU A 121 1.30 17.04 -3.21
N LEU A 122 0.24 16.49 -2.59
CA LEU A 122 -0.64 17.24 -1.69
C LEU A 122 0.11 17.79 -0.47
N GLU A 123 1.07 17.04 0.06
CA GLU A 123 1.95 17.51 1.15
C GLU A 123 2.85 18.68 0.71
N MET A 124 3.36 18.68 -0.53
CA MET A 124 4.13 19.83 -1.04
C MET A 124 3.29 21.12 -1.10
N PHE A 125 1.99 21.02 -1.37
CA PHE A 125 1.10 22.17 -1.35
C PHE A 125 0.69 22.60 0.08
N LYS A 126 0.75 21.69 1.06
CA LYS A 126 0.34 21.92 2.45
C LYS A 126 1.33 21.29 3.47
N PRO A 127 2.55 21.84 3.61
CA PRO A 127 3.62 21.19 4.36
C PRO A 127 3.38 21.09 5.88
N ASN A 128 2.58 21.99 6.47
CA ASN A 128 2.47 22.10 7.94
C ASN A 128 1.12 21.63 8.51
N GLU A 129 0.16 21.20 7.68
CA GLU A 129 -1.17 20.81 8.18
C GLU A 129 -1.35 19.29 8.35
N TRP A 130 -0.53 18.46 7.68
CA TRP A 130 -0.88 17.06 7.50
C TRP A 130 -0.21 16.08 8.48
N HIS A 131 -0.79 15.99 9.67
CA HIS A 131 -0.30 15.10 10.73
C HIS A 131 -0.58 13.60 10.49
N ASP A 132 -1.54 13.26 9.62
CA ASP A 132 -2.08 11.90 9.43
C ASP A 132 -1.66 11.20 8.12
N LYS A 133 -0.69 11.72 7.37
CA LYS A 133 -0.22 11.12 6.10
C LYS A 133 0.10 9.62 6.22
N SER A 134 0.76 9.22 7.31
CA SER A 134 1.11 7.81 7.56
C SER A 134 -0.10 6.90 7.74
N LEU A 135 -1.21 7.44 8.25
CA LEU A 135 -2.48 6.71 8.39
C LEU A 135 -3.13 6.47 7.02
N TYR A 136 -3.16 7.49 6.16
CA TYR A 136 -3.67 7.36 4.78
C TYR A 136 -2.83 6.37 3.97
N LEU A 137 -1.51 6.42 4.09
CA LEU A 137 -0.61 5.45 3.46
C LEU A 137 -0.87 4.03 3.95
N PHE A 138 -1.05 3.84 5.27
CA PHE A 138 -1.40 2.55 5.85
C PHE A 138 -2.74 2.01 5.31
N TYR A 139 -3.78 2.85 5.24
CA TYR A 139 -5.07 2.44 4.66
C TYR A 139 -4.96 2.09 3.18
N ALA A 140 -4.24 2.88 2.39
CA ALA A 140 -3.99 2.59 0.99
C ALA A 140 -3.26 1.24 0.81
N GLU A 141 -2.27 0.96 1.67
CA GLU A 141 -1.53 -0.31 1.67
C GLU A 141 -2.41 -1.50 2.08
N LEU A 142 -3.37 -1.30 2.99
CA LEU A 142 -4.35 -2.31 3.39
C LEU A 142 -5.33 -2.61 2.25
N VAL A 143 -5.84 -1.57 1.58
CA VAL A 143 -6.72 -1.71 0.41
C VAL A 143 -6.00 -2.43 -0.72
N GLN A 144 -4.74 -2.10 -0.97
CA GLN A 144 -3.92 -2.79 -1.97
C GLN A 144 -3.79 -4.29 -1.67
N ASP A 145 -3.45 -4.67 -0.43
CA ASP A 145 -3.33 -6.08 -0.04
C ASP A 145 -4.66 -6.82 -0.17
N LEU A 146 -5.77 -6.18 0.21
CA LEU A 146 -7.10 -6.74 0.04
C LEU A 146 -7.43 -7.00 -1.44
N LEU A 147 -7.19 -6.01 -2.30
CA LEU A 147 -7.44 -6.14 -3.74
C LEU A 147 -6.57 -7.25 -4.37
N LYS A 148 -5.29 -7.35 -3.98
CA LYS A 148 -4.41 -8.45 -4.43
C LYS A 148 -4.94 -9.82 -4.02
N VAL A 149 -5.41 -9.96 -2.77
CA VAL A 149 -6.01 -11.21 -2.28
C VAL A 149 -7.28 -11.54 -3.07
N ILE A 150 -8.14 -10.56 -3.37
CA ILE A 150 -9.35 -10.77 -4.17
C ILE A 150 -9.00 -11.28 -5.58
N VAL A 151 -8.07 -10.60 -6.27
CA VAL A 151 -7.60 -11.02 -7.60
C VAL A 151 -7.01 -12.42 -7.55
N LEU A 152 -6.14 -12.70 -6.57
CA LEU A 152 -5.51 -14.02 -6.41
C LEU A 152 -6.52 -15.13 -6.12
N CYS A 153 -7.48 -14.91 -5.22
CA CYS A 153 -8.53 -15.88 -4.94
C CYS A 153 -9.42 -16.14 -6.15
N SER A 154 -9.75 -15.10 -6.92
CA SER A 154 -10.53 -15.25 -8.15
C SER A 154 -9.78 -16.09 -9.19
N TYR A 155 -8.48 -15.83 -9.39
CA TYR A 155 -7.63 -16.59 -10.30
C TYR A 155 -7.48 -18.05 -9.83
N PHE A 156 -7.15 -18.26 -8.55
CA PHE A 156 -7.03 -19.59 -7.96
C PHE A 156 -8.32 -20.41 -8.11
N TYR A 157 -9.47 -19.79 -7.85
CA TYR A 157 -10.77 -20.43 -8.01
C TYR A 157 -11.03 -20.85 -9.45
N MET A 158 -10.86 -19.94 -10.41
CA MET A 158 -11.07 -20.20 -11.84
C MET A 158 -10.13 -21.27 -12.40
N VAL A 159 -8.86 -21.28 -11.97
CA VAL A 159 -7.91 -22.33 -12.36
C VAL A 159 -8.31 -23.67 -11.74
N THR A 160 -8.77 -23.68 -10.49
CA THR A 160 -9.15 -24.92 -9.79
C THR A 160 -10.33 -25.62 -10.47
N ILE A 161 -11.34 -24.87 -10.88
CA ILE A 161 -12.50 -25.44 -11.58
C ILE A 161 -12.17 -25.92 -13.00
N SER A 162 -11.15 -25.35 -13.64
CA SER A 162 -10.80 -25.63 -15.05
C SER A 162 -9.75 -26.73 -15.20
N PHE A 163 -8.73 -26.75 -14.34
CA PHE A 163 -7.55 -27.62 -14.46
C PHE A 163 -7.20 -28.39 -13.17
N GLY A 164 -7.97 -28.20 -12.10
CA GLY A 164 -7.66 -28.76 -10.78
C GLY A 164 -6.68 -27.90 -9.98
N LEU A 165 -6.19 -28.44 -8.86
CA LEU A 165 -5.49 -27.68 -7.83
C LEU A 165 -4.13 -27.10 -8.29
N PRO A 166 -3.95 -25.76 -8.38
CA PRO A 166 -2.70 -25.16 -8.82
C PRO A 166 -1.70 -25.02 -7.65
N LEU A 167 -0.87 -26.04 -7.44
CA LEU A 167 0.11 -26.07 -6.34
C LEU A 167 1.11 -24.89 -6.38
N TYR A 168 1.44 -24.38 -7.57
CA TYR A 168 2.37 -23.26 -7.74
C TYR A 168 1.86 -21.94 -7.12
N LEU A 169 0.53 -21.78 -6.96
CA LEU A 169 -0.09 -20.57 -6.39
C LEU A 169 -0.23 -20.62 -4.86
N ILE A 170 -0.02 -21.77 -4.22
CA ILE A 170 -0.22 -21.93 -2.78
C ILE A 170 0.70 -21.00 -2.00
N ARG A 171 1.97 -20.88 -2.44
CA ARG A 171 2.93 -19.96 -1.84
C ARG A 171 2.38 -18.54 -1.86
N ASP A 172 1.97 -18.05 -3.02
CA ASP A 172 1.50 -16.67 -3.20
C ASP A 172 0.24 -16.41 -2.37
N CYS A 173 -0.65 -17.40 -2.23
CA CYS A 173 -1.81 -17.35 -1.35
C CYS A 173 -1.38 -17.14 0.11
N ILE A 174 -0.51 -18.03 0.63
CA ILE A 174 -0.05 -17.96 2.02
C ILE A 174 0.60 -16.61 2.32
N PHE A 175 1.51 -16.12 1.45
CA PHE A 175 2.17 -14.83 1.65
C PHE A 175 1.18 -13.66 1.63
N SER A 176 0.24 -13.64 0.68
CA SER A 176 -0.76 -12.57 0.55
C SER A 176 -1.71 -12.53 1.75
N PHE A 177 -2.23 -13.69 2.17
CA PHE A 177 -3.09 -13.78 3.36
C PHE A 177 -2.35 -13.42 4.65
N ALA A 178 -1.11 -13.89 4.82
CA ALA A 178 -0.30 -13.57 5.99
C ALA A 178 -0.03 -12.06 6.10
N SER A 179 0.26 -11.39 4.98
CA SER A 179 0.43 -9.93 4.94
C SER A 179 -0.84 -9.21 5.40
N LEU A 180 -1.99 -9.59 4.83
CA LEU A 180 -3.28 -8.98 5.17
C LEU A 180 -3.64 -9.18 6.65
N ILE A 181 -3.49 -10.40 7.18
CA ILE A 181 -3.73 -10.70 8.60
C ILE A 181 -2.81 -9.87 9.50
N LYS A 182 -1.52 -9.76 9.14
CA LYS A 182 -0.56 -8.95 9.91
C LYS A 182 -0.99 -7.49 9.96
N LYS A 183 -1.40 -6.89 8.83
CA LYS A 183 -1.86 -5.49 8.77
C LYS A 183 -3.18 -5.28 9.50
N ILE A 184 -4.15 -6.18 9.38
CA ILE A 184 -5.40 -6.10 10.14
C ILE A 184 -5.11 -6.12 11.64
N LYS A 185 -4.22 -7.02 12.11
CA LYS A 185 -3.80 -7.04 13.52
C LYS A 185 -3.15 -5.73 13.94
N GLN A 186 -2.32 -5.12 13.10
CA GLN A 186 -1.73 -3.81 13.36
C GLN A 186 -2.79 -2.71 13.47
N LEU A 187 -3.80 -2.70 12.59
CA LEU A 187 -4.91 -1.74 12.64
C LEU A 187 -5.76 -1.90 13.91
N LEU A 188 -6.07 -3.14 14.28
CA LEU A 188 -6.83 -3.43 15.50
C LEU A 188 -6.04 -3.02 16.75
N ASN A 189 -4.73 -3.29 16.78
CA ASN A 189 -3.86 -2.86 17.87
C ASN A 189 -3.78 -1.32 17.94
N PHE A 190 -3.63 -0.65 16.79
CA PHE A 190 -3.66 0.82 16.69
C PHE A 190 -4.92 1.40 17.32
N HIS A 191 -6.10 0.88 16.97
CA HIS A 191 -7.38 1.35 17.54
C HIS A 191 -7.52 1.00 19.02
N LYS A 192 -7.01 -0.16 19.44
CA LYS A 192 -7.01 -0.55 20.85
C LYS A 192 -6.15 0.40 21.69
N THR A 193 -4.92 0.68 21.26
CA THR A 193 -4.03 1.65 21.92
C THR A 193 -4.65 3.05 21.92
N MET A 194 -5.32 3.45 20.84
CA MET A 194 -6.00 4.75 20.75
C MET A 194 -7.10 4.89 21.81
N ARG A 195 -7.96 3.86 21.94
CA ARG A 195 -9.04 3.85 22.94
C ARG A 195 -8.53 3.76 24.36
N ASP A 196 -7.49 2.95 24.60
CA ASP A 196 -6.88 2.82 25.92
C ASP A 196 -6.30 4.16 26.39
N LEU A 197 -5.60 4.87 25.50
CA LEU A 197 -5.05 6.20 25.80
C LEU A 197 -6.13 7.24 26.07
N GLN A 198 -7.24 7.21 25.32
CA GLN A 198 -8.38 8.11 25.55
C GLN A 198 -9.09 7.83 26.87
N ASN A 199 -9.24 6.56 27.26
CA ASN A 199 -9.89 6.17 28.50
C ASN A 199 -9.01 6.44 29.74
N ARG A 200 -7.69 6.29 29.59
CA ARG A 200 -6.74 6.43 30.70
C ARG A 200 -6.43 7.88 31.05
N TYR A 201 -6.52 8.80 30.08
CA TYR A 201 -6.20 10.22 30.28
C TYR A 201 -7.39 11.12 29.89
N PRO A 202 -7.93 11.90 30.83
CA PRO A 202 -9.02 12.84 30.54
C PRO A 202 -8.55 13.99 29.66
N ASP A 203 -9.48 14.56 28.89
CA ASP A 203 -9.26 15.82 28.20
C ASP A 203 -9.17 16.97 29.22
N ALA A 204 -8.26 17.90 28.98
CA ALA A 204 -8.11 19.09 29.80
C ALA A 204 -9.33 20.00 29.63
N THR A 205 -9.83 20.58 30.72
CA THR A 205 -10.89 21.58 30.65
C THR A 205 -10.36 22.84 29.97
N PRO A 206 -11.22 23.62 29.28
CA PRO A 206 -10.80 24.87 28.65
C PRO A 206 -10.22 25.88 29.65
N ASP A 207 -10.65 25.83 30.92
CA ASP A 207 -10.10 26.66 32.00
C ASP A 207 -8.68 26.20 32.40
N GLU A 208 -8.43 24.89 32.49
CA GLU A 208 -7.09 24.34 32.75
C GLU A 208 -6.13 24.68 31.60
N LEU A 209 -6.60 24.60 30.35
CA LEU A 209 -5.85 24.96 29.15
C LEU A 209 -5.60 26.48 29.05
N ALA A 210 -6.50 27.30 29.60
CA ALA A 210 -6.32 28.74 29.66
C ALA A 210 -5.37 29.18 30.78
N SER A 211 -5.35 28.46 31.90
CA SER A 211 -4.46 28.74 33.03
C SER A 211 -3.03 28.22 32.86
N GLY A 212 -2.83 27.19 32.03
CA GLY A 212 -1.54 26.53 31.81
C GLY A 212 -0.79 27.01 30.56
N ASP A 213 0.37 26.39 30.33
CA ASP A 213 1.14 26.60 29.11
C ASP A 213 0.41 25.95 27.92
N ARG A 214 0.02 26.78 26.94
CA ARG A 214 -0.74 26.34 25.76
C ARG A 214 0.15 25.68 24.72
N VAL A 215 1.46 25.72 24.87
CA VAL A 215 2.39 25.14 23.90
C VAL A 215 2.68 23.69 24.25
N CYS A 216 2.44 22.76 23.34
CA CYS A 216 2.84 21.37 23.53
C CYS A 216 4.35 21.25 23.39
N ILE A 217 5.07 20.84 24.44
CA ILE A 217 6.55 20.72 24.40
C ILE A 217 7.09 19.68 23.40
N ILE A 218 6.24 18.75 22.92
CA ILE A 218 6.64 17.71 21.95
C ILE A 218 6.73 18.29 20.54
N CYS A 219 5.68 18.96 20.05
CA CYS A 219 5.64 19.54 18.69
C CYS A 219 5.94 21.05 18.65
N ARG A 220 5.92 21.73 19.80
CA ARG A 220 6.08 23.19 19.97
C ARG A 220 4.98 24.02 19.31
N GLU A 221 3.79 23.45 19.15
CA GLU A 221 2.60 24.13 18.62
C GLU A 221 1.56 24.39 19.72
N ASN A 222 0.67 25.36 19.50
CA ASN A 222 -0.41 25.68 20.42
C ASN A 222 -1.45 24.54 20.50
N MET A 223 -1.96 24.29 21.69
CA MET A 223 -2.96 23.28 21.99
C MET A 223 -4.35 23.91 22.06
N ASP A 224 -5.22 23.53 21.13
CA ASP A 224 -6.67 23.80 21.22
C ASP A 224 -7.39 22.69 22.00
N THR A 225 -6.85 21.47 21.95
CA THR A 225 -7.28 20.30 22.71
C THR A 225 -6.06 19.59 23.30
N ALA A 226 -6.08 19.31 24.60
CA ALA A 226 -4.98 18.63 25.27
C ALA A 226 -5.48 17.48 26.14
N LYS A 227 -4.65 16.43 26.26
CA LYS A 227 -4.82 15.37 27.26
C LYS A 227 -4.02 15.70 28.51
N ARG A 228 -4.64 15.46 29.66
CA ARG A 228 -4.01 15.63 30.97
C ARG A 228 -3.52 14.28 31.50
N LEU A 229 -2.21 14.18 31.75
CA LEU A 229 -1.61 13.02 32.41
C LEU A 229 -1.91 13.05 33.92
N SER A 230 -1.72 11.92 34.60
CA SER A 230 -1.87 11.81 36.07
C SER A 230 -0.96 12.77 36.84
N CYS A 231 0.18 13.15 36.26
CA CYS A 231 1.11 14.15 36.80
C CYS A 231 0.70 15.61 36.52
N GLY A 232 -0.43 15.84 35.85
CA GLY A 232 -0.98 17.19 35.57
C GLY A 232 -0.48 17.85 34.29
N HIS A 233 0.54 17.31 33.60
CA HIS A 233 1.06 17.91 32.36
C HIS A 233 0.14 17.70 31.15
N LEU A 234 0.09 18.71 30.28
CA LEU A 234 -0.81 18.81 29.13
C LEU A 234 -0.06 18.61 27.80
N PHE A 235 -0.62 17.81 26.90
CA PHE A 235 -0.06 17.54 25.58
C PHE A 235 -1.16 17.32 24.53
N HIS A 236 -0.88 17.57 23.25
CA HIS A 236 -1.77 17.06 22.19
C HIS A 236 -1.85 15.55 22.25
N PHE A 237 -3.05 15.01 21.99
CA PHE A 237 -3.30 13.57 22.01
C PHE A 237 -2.35 12.78 21.09
N ASN A 238 -2.16 13.24 19.85
CA ASN A 238 -1.29 12.58 18.87
C ASN A 238 0.19 12.64 19.26
N CYS A 239 0.64 13.75 19.85
CA CYS A 239 2.00 13.91 20.33
C CYS A 239 2.29 12.99 21.53
N LEU A 240 1.38 12.97 22.51
CA LEU A 240 1.45 12.10 23.67
C LEU A 240 1.48 10.63 23.27
N ARG A 241 0.64 10.24 22.32
CA ARG A 241 0.59 8.88 21.79
C ARG A 241 1.93 8.45 21.19
N ARG A 242 2.47 9.22 20.24
CA ARG A 242 3.74 8.91 19.57
C ARG A 242 4.90 8.79 20.57
N TRP A 243 4.85 9.58 21.65
CA TRP A 243 5.83 9.52 22.72
C TRP A 243 5.72 8.21 23.54
N ILE A 244 4.51 7.85 23.99
CA ILE A 244 4.28 6.66 24.83
C ILE A 244 4.59 5.36 24.09
N GLU A 245 4.39 5.33 22.77
CA GLU A 245 4.79 4.19 21.92
C GLU A 245 6.29 3.86 22.03
N ARG A 246 7.14 4.84 22.40
CA ARG A 246 8.59 4.67 22.57
C ARG A 246 9.06 4.77 24.03
N HIS A 247 8.37 5.58 24.83
CA HIS A 247 8.80 5.95 26.18
C HIS A 247 7.59 6.01 27.14
N ASN A 248 7.52 5.10 28.11
CA ASN A 248 6.43 5.08 29.10
C ASN A 248 6.67 6.05 30.29
N VAL A 249 7.08 7.30 29.98
CA VAL A 249 7.36 8.35 30.98
C VAL A 249 6.83 9.70 30.49
N CYS A 250 6.46 10.60 31.42
CA CYS A 250 6.06 11.96 31.07
C CYS A 250 7.22 12.75 30.42
N PRO A 251 7.01 13.44 29.28
CA PRO A 251 8.04 14.24 28.62
C PRO A 251 8.60 15.38 29.49
N THR A 252 7.77 15.95 30.38
CA THR A 252 8.16 17.10 31.20
C THR A 252 8.81 16.68 32.52
N CYS A 253 8.16 15.80 33.30
CA CYS A 253 8.64 15.42 34.63
C CYS A 253 9.30 14.04 34.71
N ARG A 254 9.30 13.25 33.63
CA ARG A 254 9.84 11.88 33.56
C ARG A 254 9.24 10.88 34.56
N GLN A 255 8.11 11.22 35.20
CA GLN A 255 7.37 10.27 36.03
C GLN A 255 6.80 9.14 35.16
N PRO A 256 6.79 7.89 35.68
CA PRO A 256 6.22 6.75 34.97
C PRO A 256 4.71 6.89 34.79
N LEU A 257 4.20 6.38 33.66
CA LEU A 257 2.81 6.50 33.21
C LEU A 257 1.97 5.25 33.49
#